data_AF-A0A0F9QXJ3-F1
#
_entry.id   AF-A0A0F9QXJ3-F1
#
_cell.length_a   1.000
_cell.length_b   1.000
_cell.length_c   1.000
_cell.angle_alpha   90.00
_cell.angle_beta   90.00
_cell.angle_gamma   90.00
#
_symmetry.space_group_name_H-M   'P 1'
#
loop_
_entity.id
_entity.type
_entity.pdbx_description
1 polymer ?
#
loop_
_entity_poly.entity_id
_entity_poly.type
_entity_poly.pdbx_seq_one_letter_code
_entity_poly.pdbx_strand_id
1 'polypeptide(L)'
;MAKPNLNRPGGSAIPPTYKQEQYAADLIEQLREGEHFKAEIFARRVYTAETVGAMSALIDKMKAALKELQDADEFIDISHREEP
;
A
#
# COMPACT_ATOMS: atom_id res chain seq x y z
N MET A 1 -38.04 -5.27 -29.40
CA MET A 1 -37.30 -5.20 -28.13
C MET A 1 -36.01 -5.99 -28.28
N ALA A 2 -34.88 -5.32 -28.48
CA ALA A 2 -33.57 -5.97 -28.55
C ALA A 2 -33.02 -6.12 -27.12
N LYS A 3 -32.64 -7.35 -26.75
CA LYS A 3 -31.95 -7.63 -25.48
C LYS A 3 -30.57 -6.96 -25.51
N PRO A 4 -30.14 -6.26 -24.45
CA PRO A 4 -28.79 -5.71 -24.43
C PRO A 4 -27.77 -6.86 -24.33
N ASN A 5 -26.83 -6.84 -25.27
CA ASN A 5 -25.76 -7.81 -25.40
C ASN A 5 -24.75 -7.60 -24.26
N LEU A 6 -24.62 -8.57 -23.35
CA LEU A 6 -23.78 -8.49 -22.14
C LEU A 6 -22.30 -8.86 -22.40
N ASN A 7 -21.79 -8.55 -23.58
CA ASN A 7 -20.38 -8.76 -23.95
C ASN A 7 -19.70 -7.42 -24.25
N ARG A 8 -19.60 -6.57 -23.22
CA ARG A 8 -18.69 -5.43 -23.20
C ARG A 8 -17.63 -5.73 -22.14
N PRO A 9 -16.32 -5.72 -22.45
CA PRO A 9 -15.29 -5.68 -21.42
C PRO A 9 -15.29 -4.25 -20.85
N GLY A 10 -16.34 -3.92 -20.10
CA GLY A 10 -16.53 -2.64 -19.43
C GLY A 10 -16.40 -2.89 -17.94
N GLY A 11 -15.16 -2.91 -17.46
CA GLY A 11 -14.84 -3.09 -16.05
C GLY A 11 -15.54 -2.03 -15.21
N SER A 12 -16.42 -2.48 -14.32
CA SER A 12 -16.83 -1.67 -13.18
C SER A 12 -15.60 -1.48 -12.30
N ALA A 13 -14.94 -0.33 -12.47
CA ALA A 13 -13.96 0.19 -11.52
C ALA A 13 -14.69 0.35 -10.17
N ILE A 14 -14.66 -0.69 -9.33
CA ILE A 14 -15.21 -0.63 -7.99
C ILE A 14 -14.28 0.29 -7.18
N PRO A 15 -14.76 1.42 -6.63
CA PRO A 15 -13.93 2.34 -5.88
C PRO A 15 -13.39 1.67 -4.61
N PRO A 16 -12.23 2.12 -4.09
CA PRO A 16 -11.72 1.61 -2.82
C PRO A 16 -12.77 1.70 -1.72
N THR A 17 -12.73 0.72 -0.81
CA THR A 17 -13.58 0.80 0.38
C THR A 17 -12.96 1.75 1.40
N TYR A 18 -13.79 2.37 2.24
CA TYR A 18 -13.33 3.18 3.38
C TYR A 18 -12.30 2.44 4.26
N LYS A 19 -12.47 1.12 4.43
CA LYS A 19 -11.52 0.30 5.19
C LYS A 19 -10.14 0.21 4.51
N GLN A 20 -10.11 0.13 3.18
CA GLN A 20 -8.83 0.13 2.45
C GLN A 20 -8.16 1.50 2.51
N GLU A 21 -8.93 2.59 2.41
CA GLU A 21 -8.41 3.95 2.53
C GLU A 21 -7.82 4.20 3.92
N GLN A 22 -8.55 3.86 4.98
CA GLN A 22 -8.06 4.00 6.35
C GLN A 22 -6.81 3.15 6.58
N TYR A 23 -6.84 1.88 6.16
CA TYR A 23 -5.70 1.00 6.34
C TYR A 23 -4.47 1.48 5.55
N ALA A 24 -4.67 2.00 4.33
CA ALA A 24 -3.60 2.60 3.55
C ALA A 24 -3.02 3.84 4.24
N ALA A 25 -3.85 4.70 4.84
CA ALA A 25 -3.40 5.86 5.60
C ALA A 25 -2.57 5.43 6.83
N ASP A 26 -3.03 4.44 7.60
CA ASP A 26 -2.31 3.93 8.77
C ASP A 26 -0.94 3.34 8.38
N LEU A 27 -0.83 2.69 7.22
CA LEU A 27 0.45 2.18 6.70
C LEU A 27 1.40 3.31 6.27
N ILE A 28 0.86 4.40 5.71
CA ILE A 28 1.65 5.58 5.34
C ILE A 28 2.22 6.24 6.60
N GLU A 29 1.43 6.38 7.67
CA GLU A 29 1.93 6.95 8.92
C GLU A 29 3.06 6.11 9.52
N GLN A 30 2.91 4.78 9.56
CA GLN A 30 4.01 3.90 9.99
C GLN A 30 5.28 4.07 9.12
N LEU A 31 5.13 4.23 7.81
CA LEU A 31 6.26 4.49 6.92
C LEU A 31 6.89 5.87 7.16
N ARG A 32 6.11 6.88 7.57
CA ARG A 32 6.62 8.21 7.94
C ARG A 32 7.37 8.17 9.27
N GLU A 33 6.83 7.46 10.26
CA GLU A 33 7.45 7.26 11.56
C GLU A 33 8.80 6.54 11.43
N GLY A 34 8.89 5.54 10.55
CA GLY A 34 10.15 4.89 10.18
C GLY A 34 10.99 5.63 9.13
N GLU A 35 10.67 6.90 8.83
CA GLU A 35 11.38 7.77 7.87
C GLU A 35 11.61 7.15 6.47
N HIS A 36 10.74 6.25 6.05
CA HIS A 36 10.88 5.54 4.78
C HIS A 36 10.67 6.48 3.58
N PHE A 37 11.66 6.57 2.70
CA PHE A 37 11.68 7.53 1.58
C PHE A 37 10.49 7.47 0.62
N LYS A 38 9.81 6.32 0.52
CA LYS A 38 8.62 6.15 -0.34
C LYS A 38 7.31 6.61 0.31
N ALA A 39 7.28 7.00 1.58
CA ALA A 39 6.04 7.32 2.31
C ALA A 39 5.17 8.36 1.57
N GLU A 40 5.77 9.48 1.15
CA GLU A 40 5.06 10.54 0.43
C GLU A 40 4.60 10.13 -0.97
N ILE A 41 5.34 9.22 -1.63
CA ILE A 41 4.93 8.66 -2.92
C ILE A 41 3.69 7.78 -2.75
N PHE A 42 3.65 6.97 -1.69
CA PHE A 42 2.48 6.16 -1.37
C PHE A 42 1.27 7.04 -1.02
N ALA A 43 1.45 8.09 -0.22
CA ALA A 43 0.39 9.05 0.10
C ALA A 43 -0.28 9.64 -1.15
N ARG A 44 0.53 10.10 -2.12
CA ARG A 44 0.01 10.60 -3.40
C ARG A 44 -0.72 9.53 -4.20
N ARG A 45 -0.21 8.30 -4.21
CA ARG A 45 -0.80 7.20 -4.98
C ARG A 45 -2.12 6.72 -4.39
N VAL A 46 -2.25 6.70 -3.06
CA VAL A 46 -3.50 6.39 -2.37
C VAL A 46 -4.58 7.40 -2.74
N TYR A 47 -4.25 8.70 -2.79
CA TYR A 47 -5.19 9.73 -3.21
C TYR A 47 -5.69 9.56 -4.66
N THR A 48 -4.85 9.01 -5.54
CA THR A 48 -5.21 8.79 -6.96
C THR A 48 -5.75 7.39 -7.26
N ALA A 49 -5.89 6.52 -6.26
CA ALA A 49 -6.31 5.14 -6.48
C ALA A 49 -7.82 5.06 -6.68
N GLU A 50 -8.26 4.84 -7.91
CA GLU A 50 -9.70 4.84 -8.25
C GLU A 50 -10.38 3.47 -8.08
N THR A 51 -9.62 2.41 -7.76
CA THR A 51 -10.19 1.05 -7.66
C THR A 51 -9.73 0.28 -6.44
N VAL A 52 -10.59 -0.62 -5.95
CA VAL A 52 -10.26 -1.63 -4.92
C VAL A 52 -8.98 -2.38 -5.29
N GLY A 53 -8.84 -2.78 -6.56
CA GLY A 53 -7.68 -3.53 -7.03
C GLY A 53 -6.39 -2.71 -6.99
N ALA A 54 -6.44 -1.47 -7.46
CA ALA A 54 -5.30 -0.55 -7.38
C ALA A 54 -4.92 -0.26 -5.92
N MET A 55 -5.90 -0.05 -5.05
CA MET A 55 -5.68 0.19 -3.63
C MET A 55 -5.06 -1.03 -2.94
N SER A 56 -5.56 -2.25 -3.20
CA SER A 56 -4.96 -3.48 -2.67
C SER A 56 -3.49 -3.64 -3.11
N ALA A 57 -3.20 -3.41 -4.39
CA ALA A 57 -1.83 -3.49 -4.89
C ALA A 57 -0.89 -2.43 -4.29
N LEU A 58 -1.43 -1.26 -3.90
CA LEU A 58 -0.68 -0.26 -3.15
C LEU A 58 -0.43 -0.70 -1.71
N ILE A 59 -1.45 -1.24 -1.04
CA ILE A 59 -1.35 -1.79 0.32
C ILE A 59 -0.26 -2.86 0.40
N ASP A 60 -0.20 -3.78 -0.56
CA ASP A 60 0.83 -4.83 -0.59
C ASP A 60 2.24 -4.25 -0.72
N LYS A 61 2.41 -3.19 -1.52
CA LYS A 61 3.70 -2.49 -1.65
C LYS A 61 4.10 -1.74 -0.39
N MET A 62 3.13 -1.14 0.32
CA MET A 62 3.38 -0.46 1.59
C MET A 62 3.80 -1.46 2.67
N LYS A 63 3.14 -2.63 2.74
CA LYS A 63 3.55 -3.72 3.63
C LYS A 63 4.96 -4.22 3.36
N ALA A 64 5.33 -4.36 2.10
CA ALA A 64 6.70 -4.74 1.73
C ALA A 64 7.72 -3.69 2.18
N ALA A 65 7.42 -2.39 2.01
CA ALA A 65 8.29 -1.30 2.47
C ALA A 65 8.41 -1.26 4.01
N LEU A 66 7.34 -1.53 4.76
CA LEU A 66 7.42 -1.64 6.22
C LEU A 66 8.29 -2.82 6.65
N LYS A 67 8.22 -3.94 5.92
CA LYS A 67 9.12 -5.06 6.17
C LYS A 67 10.58 -4.70 5.88
N GLU A 68 10.86 -3.95 4.80
CA GLU A 68 12.20 -3.45 4.51
C GLU A 68 12.78 -2.62 5.68
N LEU A 69 11.95 -1.79 6.35
CA LEU A 69 12.36 -1.08 7.57
C LEU A 69 12.65 -2.03 8.73
N GLN A 70 11.74 -2.96 9.01
CA GLN A 70 11.89 -3.92 10.11
C GLN A 70 13.14 -4.79 9.95
N ASP A 71 13.38 -5.29 8.74
CA ASP A 71 14.57 -6.11 8.44
C ASP A 71 15.86 -5.28 8.58
N ALA A 72 15.83 -3.97 8.29
CA ALA A 72 16.97 -3.07 8.49
C ALA A 72 17.25 -2.80 9.98
N ASP A 73 16.21 -2.55 10.77
CA ASP A 73 16.33 -2.36 12.22
C ASP A 73 16.86 -3.63 12.90
N GLU A 74 16.35 -4.80 12.52
CA GLU A 74 16.83 -6.10 13.05
C GLU A 74 18.30 -6.35 12.70
N PHE A 75 18.73 -6.00 11.49
CA PHE A 75 20.14 -6.10 11.10
C PHE A 75 21.04 -5.22 11.97
N ILE A 76 20.61 -3.99 12.24
CA ILE A 76 21.33 -3.06 13.12
C ILE A 76 21.44 -3.64 14.54
N ASP A 77 20.35 -4.15 15.10
CA ASP A 77 20.34 -4.73 16.45
C ASP A 77 21.26 -5.96 16.57
N ILE A 78 21.28 -6.85 15.57
CA ILE A 78 22.18 -8.01 15.56
C ILE A 78 23.64 -7.55 15.47
N SER A 79 23.93 -6.58 14.60
CA SER A 79 25.30 -6.07 14.41
C SER A 79 25.87 -5.41 15.67
N HIS A 80 25.04 -4.70 16.46
CA HIS A 80 25.47 -4.10 17.73
C HIS A 80 25.65 -5.11 18.87
N ARG A 81 25.10 -6.32 18.75
CA ARG A 81 25.23 -7.38 19.76
C ARG A 81 26.49 -8.22 19.60
N GLU A 82 27.12 -8.19 18.43
CA GLU A 82 28.31 -8.97 18.10
C GLU A 82 29.65 -8.21 18.29
N GLU A 83 29.63 -6.94 18.71
CA GLU A 83 30.84 -6.24 19.13
C GLU A 83 31.13 -6.50 20.64
N PRO A 84 32.26 -7.15 21.00
CA PRO A 84 32.62 -7.55 22.36
C PRO A 84 33.16 -6.42 23.25
#